data_AF-A0A5B0KJC9-F1
#
_entry.id   AF-A0A5B0KJC9-F1
#
_cell.length_a   1.000
_cell.length_b   1.000
_cell.length_c   1.000
_cell.angle_alpha   90.00
_cell.angle_beta   90.00
_cell.angle_gamma   90.00
#
_symmetry.space_group_name_H-M   'P 1'
#
loop_
_entity.id
_entity.type
_entity.pdbx_description
1 polymer ?
#
loop_
_entity_poly.entity_id
_entity_poly.type
_entity_poly.pdbx_seq_one_letter_code
_entity_poly.pdbx_strand_id
1 'polypeptide(L)'
;TTYTATFTVTADGQRTGNLAANQDIPVNIVLVDSASNANTPYTTPISQNNDRIDTNAPPVLAVPTTPPTLVDTSATDTFPLIDGQLSATDLEGDTLTYSVAGSQASPVQHGSVTLSNGVTYDTWSTGPGGTAYVNSQTGHYAYVFDAAFLNGVPAGPMQGTGTFTVSDGNRTVEQQLTLNFTGANDSPILSNDVRSLAAIDQGIADTANTGTTVTALLASAGTATDAEYDSPFPLVTVLPLGIAVTGVTNTNGTWQYKVGTGAWTDIPTASSAGAALLLAGSDRVRFVPSGSGFTNTDTGGLTFKAWDLTSGTAGATAD
;
A
#
# COMPACT_ATOMS: atom_id res chain seq x y z
N THR A 1 62.10 -38.00 -15.73
CA THR A 1 61.09 -38.38 -14.73
C THR A 1 59.93 -37.40 -14.84
N THR A 2 58.70 -37.89 -14.91
CA THR A 2 57.49 -37.03 -14.97
C THR A 2 56.92 -36.92 -13.57
N TYR A 3 56.60 -35.70 -13.14
CA TYR A 3 55.93 -35.43 -11.87
C TYR A 3 54.51 -34.94 -12.15
N THR A 4 53.55 -35.41 -11.36
CA THR A 4 52.15 -34.96 -11.42
C THR A 4 51.81 -34.33 -10.08
N ALA A 5 51.24 -33.13 -10.13
CA ALA A 5 50.73 -32.43 -8.95
C ALA A 5 49.27 -32.07 -9.18
N THR A 6 48.46 -32.23 -8.14
CA THR A 6 47.08 -31.72 -8.09
C THR A 6 47.10 -30.53 -7.14
N PHE A 7 46.54 -29.41 -7.58
CA PHE A 7 46.41 -28.21 -6.76
C PHE A 7 44.95 -27.74 -6.83
N THR A 8 44.50 -27.09 -5.76
CA THR A 8 43.20 -26.43 -5.70
C THR A 8 43.45 -24.94 -5.77
N VAL A 9 42.78 -24.24 -6.69
CA VAL A 9 42.74 -22.77 -6.67
C VAL A 9 41.71 -22.37 -5.62
N THR A 10 42.19 -21.80 -4.51
CA THR A 10 41.32 -21.22 -3.48
C THR A 10 41.36 -19.70 -3.60
N ALA A 11 40.26 -19.03 -3.24
CA ALA A 11 40.31 -17.61 -2.96
C ALA A 11 41.43 -17.32 -1.94
N ASP A 12 42.21 -16.27 -2.16
CA ASP A 12 42.99 -15.71 -1.07
C ASP A 12 42.03 -15.15 -0.02
N GLY A 13 42.47 -15.03 1.24
CA GLY A 13 41.63 -14.43 2.29
C GLY A 13 41.23 -12.97 2.01
N GLN A 14 41.76 -12.35 0.95
CA GLN A 14 41.44 -11.01 0.45
C GLN A 14 40.51 -11.02 -0.79
N ARG A 15 40.14 -12.21 -1.30
CA ARG A 15 39.23 -12.42 -2.45
C ARG A 15 39.63 -11.66 -3.73
N THR A 16 40.93 -11.49 -3.98
CA THR A 16 41.49 -10.76 -5.13
C THR A 16 41.75 -11.64 -6.36
N GLY A 17 41.52 -12.96 -6.25
CA GLY A 17 41.83 -13.97 -7.27
C GLY A 17 40.81 -14.15 -8.42
N ASN A 18 39.95 -13.16 -8.70
CA ASN A 18 38.99 -13.26 -9.79
C ASN A 18 39.70 -13.34 -11.15
N LEU A 19 39.41 -14.39 -11.93
CA LEU A 19 39.92 -14.56 -13.28
C LEU A 19 38.75 -14.60 -14.27
N ALA A 20 38.82 -13.76 -15.32
CA ALA A 20 37.81 -13.75 -16.37
C ALA A 20 37.82 -15.06 -17.18
N ALA A 21 36.74 -15.35 -17.90
CA ALA A 21 36.71 -16.46 -18.84
C ALA A 21 37.89 -16.37 -19.84
N ASN A 22 38.59 -17.49 -20.06
CA ASN A 22 39.79 -17.58 -20.91
C ASN A 22 41.04 -16.83 -20.39
N GLN A 23 41.03 -16.32 -19.16
CA GLN A 23 42.23 -15.80 -18.53
C GLN A 23 43.07 -16.97 -17.98
N ASP A 24 44.37 -16.97 -18.27
CA ASP A 24 45.26 -18.01 -17.75
C ASP A 24 45.50 -17.87 -16.24
N ILE A 25 45.60 -19.00 -15.54
CA ILE A 25 46.01 -19.04 -14.13
C ILE A 25 47.55 -19.01 -14.05
N PRO A 26 48.15 -17.98 -13.43
CA PRO A 26 49.60 -17.97 -13.23
C PRO A 26 50.01 -19.04 -12.20
N VAL A 27 51.11 -19.75 -12.47
CA VAL A 27 51.71 -20.72 -11.53
C VAL A 27 53.19 -20.43 -11.31
N ASN A 28 53.73 -20.91 -10.18
CA ASN A 28 55.15 -20.87 -9.86
C ASN A 28 55.53 -22.12 -9.08
N ILE A 29 55.89 -23.20 -9.78
CA ILE A 29 56.13 -24.51 -9.18
C ILE A 29 57.64 -24.73 -8.99
N VAL A 30 58.04 -24.95 -7.73
CA VAL A 30 59.41 -25.27 -7.33
C VAL A 30 59.42 -26.61 -6.59
N LEU A 31 60.18 -27.57 -7.10
CA LEU A 31 60.49 -28.86 -6.50
C LEU A 31 61.85 -28.78 -5.82
N VAL A 32 61.91 -29.19 -4.54
CA VAL A 32 63.13 -29.22 -3.75
C VAL A 32 63.43 -30.66 -3.34
N ASP A 33 64.67 -31.12 -3.53
CA ASP A 33 65.09 -32.46 -3.14
C ASP A 33 65.52 -32.54 -1.66
N SER A 34 65.83 -33.76 -1.18
CA SER A 34 66.27 -33.99 0.22
C SER A 34 67.64 -33.37 0.55
N ALA A 35 68.38 -32.89 -0.45
CA ALA A 35 69.63 -32.17 -0.31
C ALA A 35 69.43 -30.64 -0.46
N SER A 36 68.18 -30.17 -0.48
CA SER A 36 67.79 -28.76 -0.63
C SER A 36 68.10 -28.14 -1.99
N ASN A 37 68.34 -28.93 -3.04
CA ASN A 37 68.46 -28.41 -4.40
C ASN A 37 67.08 -28.13 -4.99
N ALA A 38 66.90 -26.98 -5.65
CA ALA A 38 65.66 -26.60 -6.31
C ALA A 38 65.80 -26.59 -7.84
N ASN A 39 64.71 -26.89 -8.55
CA ASN A 39 64.66 -26.66 -10.00
C ASN A 39 64.46 -25.17 -10.33
N THR A 40 64.73 -24.79 -11.59
CA THR A 40 64.23 -23.51 -12.14
C THR A 40 62.70 -23.52 -12.07
N PRO A 41 62.06 -22.47 -11.52
CA PRO A 41 60.61 -22.47 -11.34
C PRO A 41 59.87 -22.66 -12.67
N TYR A 42 58.85 -23.52 -12.64
CA TYR A 42 57.93 -23.66 -13.76
C TYR A 42 56.83 -22.61 -13.64
N THR A 43 56.73 -21.75 -14.66
CA THR A 43 55.84 -20.57 -14.67
C THR A 43 54.88 -20.51 -15.86
N THR A 44 54.79 -21.56 -16.66
CA THR A 44 53.84 -21.60 -17.78
C THR A 44 52.41 -21.56 -17.22
N PRO A 45 51.62 -20.54 -17.55
CA PRO A 45 50.26 -20.41 -17.05
C PRO A 45 49.36 -21.56 -17.49
N ILE A 46 48.33 -21.83 -16.70
CA ILE A 46 47.34 -22.86 -17.00
C ILE A 46 46.15 -22.19 -17.66
N SER A 47 45.95 -22.48 -18.94
CA SER A 47 44.80 -22.00 -19.70
C SER A 47 43.55 -22.78 -19.34
N GLN A 48 42.45 -22.06 -19.15
CA GLN A 48 41.12 -22.61 -18.92
C GLN A 48 40.19 -22.18 -20.05
N ASN A 49 39.34 -23.09 -20.51
CA ASN A 49 38.44 -22.81 -21.62
C ASN A 49 37.12 -22.28 -21.04
N ASN A 50 36.78 -21.02 -21.31
CA ASN A 50 35.51 -20.35 -20.98
C ASN A 50 35.08 -20.25 -19.50
N ASP A 51 35.66 -21.01 -18.59
CA ASP A 51 35.26 -20.97 -17.18
C ASP A 51 35.88 -19.76 -16.49
N ARG A 52 35.05 -18.98 -15.79
CA ARG A 52 35.47 -17.88 -14.92
C ARG A 52 35.79 -18.44 -13.53
N ILE A 53 36.83 -17.93 -12.89
CA ILE A 53 37.04 -18.11 -11.44
C ILE A 53 36.48 -16.87 -10.75
N ASP A 54 35.38 -17.03 -10.02
CA ASP A 54 34.82 -16.01 -9.12
C ASP A 54 35.15 -16.40 -7.69
N THR A 55 35.94 -15.58 -7.01
CA THR A 55 36.37 -15.81 -5.62
C THR A 55 35.48 -15.11 -4.60
N ASN A 56 34.38 -14.51 -5.06
CA ASN A 56 33.43 -13.79 -4.23
C ASN A 56 32.03 -13.89 -4.85
N ALA A 57 31.45 -15.09 -4.93
CA ALA A 57 30.09 -15.22 -5.45
C ALA A 57 29.12 -14.34 -4.65
N PRO A 58 28.09 -13.74 -5.28
CA PRO A 58 27.07 -13.03 -4.54
C PRO A 58 26.27 -14.02 -3.66
N PRO A 59 25.80 -13.59 -2.47
CA PRO A 59 24.97 -14.43 -1.64
C PRO A 59 23.63 -14.70 -2.34
N VAL A 60 23.02 -15.84 -2.05
CA VAL A 60 21.69 -16.22 -2.56
C VAL A 60 20.67 -15.99 -1.47
N LEU A 61 19.66 -15.16 -1.73
CA LEU A 61 18.54 -14.91 -0.83
C LEU A 61 17.28 -15.61 -1.32
N ALA A 62 16.63 -16.38 -0.45
CA ALA A 62 15.30 -16.91 -0.68
C ALA A 62 14.29 -16.24 0.26
N VAL A 63 13.19 -15.78 -0.34
CA VAL A 63 12.00 -15.27 0.36
C VAL A 63 10.89 -16.31 0.30
N PRO A 64 9.91 -16.28 1.22
CA PRO A 64 8.75 -17.16 1.13
C PRO A 64 8.01 -17.04 -0.19
N THR A 65 7.63 -18.17 -0.77
CA THR A 65 6.98 -18.26 -2.09
C THR A 65 5.46 -18.21 -2.02
N THR A 66 4.89 -18.35 -0.82
CA THR A 66 3.45 -18.24 -0.60
C THR A 66 3.17 -16.87 0.02
N PRO A 67 2.73 -15.89 -0.77
CA PRO A 67 2.47 -14.56 -0.25
C PRO A 67 1.28 -14.61 0.73
N PRO A 68 1.33 -13.88 1.84
CA PRO A 68 0.17 -13.69 2.70
C PRO A 68 -0.94 -12.97 1.93
N THR A 69 -2.18 -13.30 2.25
CA THR A 69 -3.38 -12.65 1.69
C THR A 69 -4.10 -11.89 2.79
N LEU A 70 -4.32 -10.60 2.56
CA LEU A 70 -5.07 -9.72 3.44
C LEU A 70 -6.33 -9.26 2.72
N VAL A 71 -7.40 -9.08 3.49
CA VAL A 71 -8.69 -8.65 2.98
C VAL A 71 -9.09 -7.43 3.78
N ASP A 72 -9.41 -6.38 3.05
CA ASP A 72 -10.12 -5.22 3.52
C ASP A 72 -11.57 -5.38 3.08
N THR A 73 -12.49 -5.25 4.04
CA THR A 73 -13.93 -5.32 3.85
C THR A 73 -14.51 -3.92 3.90
N SER A 74 -15.79 -3.73 3.56
CA SER A 74 -16.43 -2.40 3.63
C SER A 74 -16.69 -1.90 5.07
N ALA A 75 -15.98 -2.46 6.03
CA ALA A 75 -16.06 -2.14 7.45
C ALA A 75 -14.64 -1.99 7.95
N THR A 76 -14.45 -1.14 8.96
CA THR A 76 -13.12 -0.93 9.53
C THR A 76 -12.52 -2.23 10.07
N ASP A 77 -11.45 -2.66 9.43
CA ASP A 77 -10.71 -3.87 9.70
C ASP A 77 -9.44 -3.61 10.51
N THR A 78 -9.01 -4.68 11.19
CA THR A 78 -7.71 -4.75 11.86
C THR A 78 -6.83 -5.77 11.15
N PHE A 79 -5.58 -5.41 10.89
CA PHE A 79 -4.67 -6.25 10.14
C PHE A 79 -3.64 -6.91 11.06
N PRO A 80 -3.41 -8.23 10.94
CA PRO A 80 -2.45 -8.92 11.77
C PRO A 80 -1.01 -8.53 11.40
N LEU A 81 -0.10 -8.67 12.37
CA LEU A 81 1.33 -8.73 12.07
C LEU A 81 1.60 -9.97 11.21
N ILE A 82 2.33 -9.80 10.12
CA ILE A 82 2.78 -10.91 9.28
C ILE A 82 4.28 -11.06 9.39
N ASP A 83 4.75 -12.21 9.85
CA ASP A 83 6.15 -12.51 10.02
C ASP A 83 6.57 -13.81 9.35
N GLY A 84 7.87 -14.00 9.28
CA GLY A 84 8.47 -15.20 8.72
C GLY A 84 9.98 -15.19 8.83
N GLN A 85 10.60 -16.08 8.08
CA GLN A 85 12.03 -16.29 8.11
C GLN A 85 12.60 -16.22 6.70
N LEU A 86 13.59 -15.34 6.51
CA LEU A 86 14.44 -15.36 5.33
C LEU A 86 15.49 -16.46 5.46
N SER A 87 15.90 -17.01 4.33
CA SER A 87 17.04 -17.93 4.28
C SER A 87 18.00 -17.48 3.20
N ALA A 88 19.28 -17.41 3.54
CA ALA A 88 20.31 -17.13 2.56
C ALA A 88 21.48 -18.11 2.71
N THR A 89 22.20 -18.27 1.61
CA THR A 89 23.43 -19.06 1.54
C THR A 89 24.49 -18.27 0.83
N ASP A 90 25.72 -18.44 1.27
CA ASP A 90 26.90 -17.91 0.62
C ASP A 90 27.82 -19.06 0.23
N LEU A 91 28.40 -19.00 -0.97
CA LEU A 91 29.26 -20.09 -1.46
C LEU A 91 30.58 -20.13 -0.69
N GLU A 92 31.10 -18.96 -0.33
CA GLU A 92 32.34 -18.78 0.41
C GLU A 92 32.18 -18.97 1.92
N GLY A 93 30.95 -19.05 2.42
CA GLY A 93 30.63 -19.21 3.83
C GLY A 93 30.79 -17.93 4.65
N ASP A 94 30.67 -16.77 4.00
CA ASP A 94 30.69 -15.47 4.68
C ASP A 94 29.56 -15.31 5.69
N THR A 95 29.80 -14.42 6.66
CA THR A 95 28.75 -14.03 7.60
C THR A 95 27.72 -13.17 6.88
N LEU A 96 26.48 -13.66 6.87
CA LEU A 96 25.38 -12.99 6.21
C LEU A 96 24.67 -12.01 7.13
N THR A 97 24.33 -10.84 6.58
CA THR A 97 23.54 -9.80 7.24
C THR A 97 22.30 -9.51 6.42
N TYR A 98 21.13 -9.58 7.05
CA TYR A 98 19.83 -9.34 6.41
C TYR A 98 19.35 -7.91 6.64
N SER A 99 18.56 -7.37 5.71
CA SER A 99 17.94 -6.05 5.86
C SER A 99 16.72 -5.92 4.95
N VAL A 100 16.14 -4.72 4.94
CA VAL A 100 15.09 -4.29 4.00
C VAL A 100 15.60 -3.09 3.19
N ALA A 101 15.27 -3.03 1.91
CA ALA A 101 15.68 -1.93 1.04
C ALA A 101 15.10 -0.60 1.55
N GLY A 102 15.92 0.45 1.50
CA GLY A 102 15.57 1.76 2.08
C GLY A 102 15.53 1.77 3.60
N SER A 103 16.12 0.77 4.27
CA SER A 103 16.15 0.73 5.75
C SER A 103 16.73 2.01 6.34
N GLN A 104 16.07 2.53 7.38
CA GLN A 104 16.45 3.80 8.03
C GLN A 104 17.57 3.64 9.10
N ALA A 105 18.18 2.46 9.27
CA ALA A 105 19.52 2.20 9.90
C ALA A 105 19.94 0.70 9.69
N SER A 106 21.22 0.25 9.81
CA SER A 106 22.11 0.17 11.02
C SER A 106 23.63 0.00 10.69
N PRO A 107 24.59 0.41 11.57
CA PRO A 107 25.25 -0.62 12.41
C PRO A 107 25.24 -0.50 13.96
N VAL A 108 25.12 0.67 14.63
CA VAL A 108 25.16 0.71 16.13
C VAL A 108 24.35 1.86 16.78
N GLN A 109 23.48 2.58 16.06
CA GLN A 109 22.97 3.86 16.61
C GLN A 109 21.51 4.24 16.38
N HIS A 110 20.63 3.32 15.99
CA HIS A 110 19.19 3.52 16.17
C HIS A 110 18.58 2.21 16.68
N GLY A 111 17.98 2.28 17.87
CA GLY A 111 17.69 1.13 18.73
C GLY A 111 16.80 0.07 18.11
N SER A 112 16.96 -1.16 18.59
CA SER A 112 16.14 -2.28 18.19
C SER A 112 14.71 -2.18 18.73
N VAL A 113 13.74 -2.76 18.01
CA VAL A 113 12.32 -2.81 18.42
C VAL A 113 11.92 -4.27 18.63
N THR A 114 11.34 -4.60 19.78
CA THR A 114 10.70 -5.89 20.00
C THR A 114 9.21 -5.79 19.70
N LEU A 115 8.72 -6.59 18.75
CA LEU A 115 7.29 -6.61 18.36
C LEU A 115 6.50 -7.63 19.18
N SER A 116 5.20 -7.69 18.94
CA SER A 116 4.26 -8.58 19.65
C SER A 116 4.55 -10.08 19.46
N ASN A 117 5.28 -10.46 18.43
CA ASN A 117 5.76 -11.83 18.22
C ASN A 117 7.01 -12.18 19.06
N GLY A 118 7.51 -11.25 19.88
CA GLY A 118 8.65 -11.47 20.76
C GLY A 118 10.02 -11.41 20.08
N VAL A 119 10.06 -11.14 18.77
CA VAL A 119 11.31 -10.96 18.02
C VAL A 119 11.77 -9.51 18.09
N THR A 120 13.08 -9.33 18.25
CA THR A 120 13.73 -8.02 18.24
C THR A 120 14.32 -7.73 16.87
N TYR A 121 13.96 -6.60 16.28
CA TYR A 121 14.34 -6.16 14.94
C TYR A 121 15.25 -4.94 15.03
N ASP A 122 16.23 -4.84 14.14
CA ASP A 122 17.27 -3.80 14.15
C ASP A 122 17.42 -3.10 12.78
N THR A 123 16.62 -3.49 11.80
CA THR A 123 16.48 -2.82 10.50
C THR A 123 15.01 -2.70 10.14
N TRP A 124 14.61 -1.59 9.51
CA TRP A 124 13.22 -1.36 9.11
C TRP A 124 13.08 -0.31 8.03
N SER A 125 12.03 -0.45 7.22
CA SER A 125 11.64 0.49 6.17
C SER A 125 10.14 0.74 6.25
N THR A 126 9.74 2.01 6.23
CA THR A 126 8.35 2.43 6.32
C THR A 126 7.87 2.90 4.95
N GLY A 127 6.71 2.41 4.54
CA GLY A 127 5.99 2.85 3.35
C GLY A 127 4.52 3.13 3.66
N PRO A 128 3.72 3.48 2.64
CA PRO A 128 2.30 3.79 2.80
C PRO A 128 1.50 2.70 3.51
N GLY A 129 1.75 1.43 3.16
CA GLY A 129 1.03 0.29 3.74
C GLY A 129 1.51 -0.16 5.11
N GLY A 130 2.52 0.48 5.70
CA GLY A 130 3.06 0.12 7.01
C GLY A 130 4.58 0.01 7.04
N THR A 131 5.10 -0.72 8.02
CA THR A 131 6.55 -0.86 8.25
C THR A 131 6.98 -2.32 8.16
N ALA A 132 8.02 -2.56 7.36
CA ALA A 132 8.74 -3.81 7.28
C ALA A 132 9.93 -3.79 8.24
N TYR A 133 10.13 -4.86 8.99
CA TYR A 133 11.19 -5.03 9.98
C TYR A 133 12.00 -6.29 9.66
N VAL A 134 13.31 -6.26 9.86
CA VAL A 134 14.19 -7.43 9.75
C VAL A 134 15.19 -7.45 10.90
N ASN A 135 15.37 -8.63 11.50
CA ASN A 135 16.48 -8.92 12.39
C ASN A 135 17.69 -9.28 11.52
N SER A 136 18.71 -8.44 11.52
CA SER A 136 19.81 -8.52 10.58
C SER A 136 20.73 -9.72 10.79
N GLN A 137 20.70 -10.36 11.97
CA GLN A 137 21.51 -11.55 12.25
C GLN A 137 20.80 -12.85 11.92
N THR A 138 19.48 -12.89 12.10
CA THR A 138 18.70 -14.14 11.98
C THR A 138 17.92 -14.22 10.69
N GLY A 139 17.59 -13.09 10.05
CA GLY A 139 16.71 -13.05 8.89
C GLY A 139 15.22 -13.15 9.23
N HIS A 140 14.85 -13.12 10.52
CA HIS A 140 13.45 -12.99 10.91
C HIS A 140 12.91 -11.65 10.41
N TYR A 141 11.80 -11.67 9.70
CA TYR A 141 11.14 -10.46 9.20
C TYR A 141 9.73 -10.33 9.79
N ALA A 142 9.21 -9.11 9.83
CA ALA A 142 7.81 -8.83 10.13
C ALA A 142 7.31 -7.62 9.34
N TYR A 143 6.01 -7.59 9.04
CA TYR A 143 5.28 -6.45 8.52
C TYR A 143 4.22 -6.05 9.54
N VAL A 144 4.24 -4.78 9.93
CA VAL A 144 3.18 -4.13 10.71
C VAL A 144 2.45 -3.19 9.75
N PHE A 145 1.21 -3.53 9.44
CA PHE A 145 0.41 -2.76 8.49
C PHE A 145 -0.12 -1.46 9.10
N ASP A 146 -0.16 -0.41 8.29
CA ASP A 146 -0.92 0.80 8.62
C ASP A 146 -2.39 0.54 8.34
N ALA A 147 -3.19 0.44 9.40
CA ALA A 147 -4.60 0.11 9.27
C ALA A 147 -5.39 1.21 8.56
N ALA A 148 -5.03 2.50 8.72
CA ALA A 148 -5.75 3.58 8.07
C ALA A 148 -5.53 3.55 6.55
N PHE A 149 -4.30 3.24 6.10
CA PHE A 149 -4.03 3.04 4.69
C PHE A 149 -4.72 1.78 4.15
N LEU A 150 -4.64 0.64 4.85
CA LEU A 150 -5.22 -0.60 4.34
C LEU A 150 -6.75 -0.58 4.29
N ASN A 151 -7.43 0.11 5.21
CA ASN A 151 -8.88 0.35 5.18
C ASN A 151 -9.30 1.34 4.07
N GLY A 152 -8.34 2.00 3.41
CA GLY A 152 -8.61 2.90 2.28
C GLY A 152 -8.16 2.31 0.95
N VAL A 153 -8.04 0.97 0.88
CA VAL A 153 -7.62 0.28 -0.34
C VAL A 153 -8.85 0.05 -1.22
N PRO A 154 -8.91 0.62 -2.44
CA PRO A 154 -10.11 0.54 -3.27
C PRO A 154 -10.46 -0.89 -3.67
N ALA A 155 -11.75 -1.10 -3.94
CA ALA A 155 -12.30 -2.40 -4.30
C ALA A 155 -11.51 -3.11 -5.42
N GLY A 156 -11.04 -4.31 -5.13
CA GLY A 156 -10.36 -5.17 -6.10
C GLY A 156 -9.00 -5.69 -5.62
N PRO A 157 -8.33 -6.51 -6.45
CA PRO A 157 -7.04 -7.07 -6.11
C PRO A 157 -5.94 -6.00 -6.16
N MET A 158 -5.12 -5.95 -5.11
CA MET A 158 -3.94 -5.10 -5.06
C MET A 158 -2.72 -5.87 -4.56
N GLN A 159 -1.53 -5.40 -4.91
CA GLN A 159 -0.28 -5.96 -4.43
C GLN A 159 0.60 -4.87 -3.83
N GLY A 160 1.21 -5.19 -2.70
CA GLY A 160 2.29 -4.45 -2.08
C GLY A 160 3.56 -5.27 -2.15
N THR A 161 4.71 -4.61 -2.16
CA THR A 161 6.00 -5.29 -2.31
C THR A 161 6.97 -4.79 -1.26
N GLY A 162 7.60 -5.71 -0.53
CA GLY A 162 8.76 -5.41 0.30
C GLY A 162 10.00 -6.02 -0.32
N THR A 163 11.07 -5.23 -0.41
CA THR A 163 12.34 -5.69 -0.95
C THR A 163 13.28 -6.00 0.20
N PHE A 164 13.64 -7.27 0.37
CA PHE A 164 14.63 -7.69 1.37
C PHE A 164 16.01 -7.74 0.74
N THR A 165 17.03 -7.56 1.57
CA THR A 165 18.42 -7.64 1.13
C THR A 165 19.21 -8.60 2.02
N VAL A 166 20.23 -9.22 1.44
CA VAL A 166 21.26 -9.94 2.19
C VAL A 166 22.63 -9.50 1.70
N SER A 167 23.55 -9.28 2.63
CA SER A 167 24.93 -8.89 2.36
C SER A 167 25.90 -9.87 3.01
N ASP A 168 26.92 -10.29 2.25
CA ASP A 168 28.08 -11.06 2.71
C ASP A 168 29.23 -10.15 3.22
N GLY A 169 29.01 -8.83 3.22
CA GLY A 169 30.01 -7.80 3.54
C GLY A 169 30.78 -7.24 2.32
N ASN A 170 30.72 -7.91 1.18
CA ASN A 170 31.35 -7.51 -0.10
C ASN A 170 30.31 -7.22 -1.20
N ARG A 171 29.23 -8.00 -1.25
CA ARG A 171 28.14 -7.96 -2.20
C ARG A 171 26.81 -8.00 -1.46
N THR A 172 25.82 -7.35 -2.06
CA THR A 172 24.45 -7.34 -1.56
C THR A 172 23.52 -7.78 -2.67
N VAL A 173 22.61 -8.69 -2.36
CA VAL A 173 21.55 -9.14 -3.25
C VAL A 173 20.21 -8.74 -2.65
N GLU A 174 19.28 -8.38 -3.53
CA GLU A 174 17.91 -8.03 -3.17
C GLU A 174 16.93 -9.08 -3.69
N GLN A 175 15.89 -9.35 -2.92
CA GLN A 175 14.78 -10.20 -3.33
C GLN A 175 13.47 -9.59 -2.87
N GLN A 176 12.51 -9.53 -3.79
CA GLN A 176 11.19 -8.97 -3.52
C GLN A 176 10.25 -10.03 -2.96
N LEU A 177 9.60 -9.71 -1.84
CA LEU A 177 8.41 -10.40 -1.35
C LEU A 177 7.18 -9.62 -1.77
N THR A 178 6.19 -10.32 -2.32
CA THR A 178 4.90 -9.74 -2.68
C THR A 178 3.87 -10.06 -1.59
N LEU A 179 3.02 -9.09 -1.29
CA LEU A 179 1.90 -9.19 -0.37
C LEU A 179 0.62 -8.98 -1.18
N ASN A 180 -0.35 -9.87 -1.05
CA ASN A 180 -1.61 -9.80 -1.79
C ASN A 180 -2.71 -9.22 -0.92
N PHE A 181 -3.47 -8.30 -1.49
CA PHE A 181 -4.59 -7.62 -0.84
C PHE A 181 -5.82 -7.72 -1.72
N THR A 182 -6.98 -7.78 -1.10
CA THR A 182 -8.26 -7.50 -1.76
C THR A 182 -8.91 -6.35 -1.02
N GLY A 183 -9.05 -5.21 -1.69
CA GLY A 183 -9.75 -4.03 -1.19
C GLY A 183 -11.25 -4.17 -1.27
N ALA A 184 -11.96 -3.34 -0.51
CA ALA A 184 -13.37 -3.10 -0.64
C ALA A 184 -13.64 -1.65 -1.03
N ASN A 185 -14.91 -1.33 -1.23
CA ASN A 185 -15.35 0.05 -1.33
C ASN A 185 -16.05 0.38 -0.02
N ASP A 186 -15.52 1.33 0.72
CA ASP A 186 -16.09 1.79 1.97
C ASP A 186 -17.14 2.86 1.71
N SER A 187 -18.25 2.78 2.45
CA SER A 187 -19.31 3.79 2.30
C SER A 187 -18.92 5.04 3.08
N PRO A 188 -19.15 6.24 2.53
CA PRO A 188 -18.97 7.46 3.28
C PRO A 188 -19.79 7.49 4.57
N ILE A 189 -19.15 7.93 5.65
CA ILE A 189 -19.75 8.10 6.96
C ILE A 189 -20.02 9.58 7.20
N LEU A 190 -21.27 9.91 7.52
CA LEU A 190 -21.65 11.24 7.99
C LEU A 190 -21.41 11.34 9.50
N SER A 191 -20.83 12.45 9.96
CA SER A 191 -20.84 12.78 11.38
C SER A 191 -22.29 12.88 11.90
N ASN A 192 -22.48 12.69 13.20
CA ASN A 192 -23.79 12.73 13.86
C ASN A 192 -24.38 14.16 14.01
N ASP A 193 -23.85 15.12 13.27
CA ASP A 193 -24.29 16.51 13.29
C ASP A 193 -25.56 16.72 12.48
N VAL A 194 -26.42 17.62 12.97
CA VAL A 194 -27.65 18.00 12.27
C VAL A 194 -27.32 18.89 11.07
N ARG A 195 -27.49 18.35 9.87
CA ARG A 195 -27.34 19.11 8.62
C ARG A 195 -28.54 20.03 8.42
N SER A 196 -28.25 21.30 8.16
CA SER A 196 -29.27 22.33 8.04
C SER A 196 -29.20 22.97 6.66
N LEU A 197 -30.37 23.20 6.08
CA LEU A 197 -30.52 24.00 4.88
C LEU A 197 -30.79 25.46 5.26
N ALA A 198 -30.50 26.37 4.34
CA ALA A 198 -30.85 27.77 4.54
C ALA A 198 -32.37 27.90 4.69
N ALA A 199 -32.81 28.76 5.62
CA ALA A 199 -34.23 29.07 5.76
C ALA A 199 -34.77 29.68 4.46
N ILE A 200 -35.97 29.27 4.07
CA ILE A 200 -36.68 29.79 2.90
C ILE A 200 -37.97 30.46 3.33
N ASP A 201 -38.31 31.57 2.67
CA ASP A 201 -39.58 32.27 2.89
C ASP A 201 -40.71 31.48 2.20
N GLN A 202 -41.85 31.31 2.89
CA GLN A 202 -43.01 30.57 2.35
C GLN A 202 -43.61 31.20 1.08
N GLY A 203 -43.36 32.49 0.86
CA GLY A 203 -43.78 33.26 -0.32
C GLY A 203 -42.66 33.46 -1.34
N ILE A 204 -41.54 32.75 -1.22
CA ILE A 204 -40.44 32.84 -2.19
C ILE A 204 -40.96 32.52 -3.60
N ALA A 205 -40.67 33.41 -4.55
CA ALA A 205 -40.98 33.14 -5.94
C ALA A 205 -40.17 31.93 -6.44
N ASP A 206 -40.78 31.04 -7.22
CA ASP A 206 -40.13 29.80 -7.68
C ASP A 206 -38.79 30.05 -8.39
N THR A 207 -38.71 31.12 -9.20
CA THR A 207 -37.49 31.52 -9.92
C THR A 207 -36.40 32.06 -9.00
N ALA A 208 -36.74 32.53 -7.79
CA ALA A 208 -35.80 32.99 -6.79
C ALA A 208 -35.31 31.85 -5.88
N ASN A 209 -36.03 30.72 -5.83
CA ASN A 209 -35.63 29.54 -5.05
C ASN A 209 -34.58 28.70 -5.80
N THR A 210 -33.32 29.08 -5.63
CA THR A 210 -32.16 28.44 -6.29
C THR A 210 -31.65 27.18 -5.60
N GLY A 211 -32.25 26.80 -4.47
CA GLY A 211 -31.87 25.65 -3.66
C GLY A 211 -30.46 25.71 -3.07
N THR A 212 -30.03 24.60 -2.49
CA THR A 212 -28.71 24.41 -1.88
C THR A 212 -27.98 23.29 -2.63
N THR A 213 -26.68 23.47 -2.89
CA THR A 213 -25.87 22.39 -3.47
C THR A 213 -25.67 21.27 -2.47
N VAL A 214 -25.53 20.03 -2.95
CA VAL A 214 -25.25 18.88 -2.09
C VAL A 214 -23.96 19.10 -1.29
N THR A 215 -22.91 19.63 -1.90
CA THR A 215 -21.67 19.97 -1.18
C THR A 215 -21.91 20.99 -0.06
N ALA A 216 -22.74 22.01 -0.26
CA ALA A 216 -23.04 22.98 0.78
C ALA A 216 -23.89 22.38 1.92
N LEU A 217 -24.84 21.49 1.59
CA LEU A 217 -25.60 20.73 2.59
C LEU A 217 -24.66 19.85 3.43
N LEU A 218 -23.75 19.12 2.78
CA LEU A 218 -22.75 18.29 3.45
C LEU A 218 -21.72 19.11 4.23
N ALA A 219 -21.50 20.39 3.93
CA ALA A 219 -20.63 21.26 4.72
C ALA A 219 -21.35 21.98 5.89
N SER A 220 -22.68 21.91 5.96
CA SER A 220 -23.48 22.79 6.82
C SER A 220 -23.29 22.64 8.33
N ALA A 221 -22.85 21.47 8.82
CA ALA A 221 -22.79 21.23 10.26
C ALA A 221 -21.75 20.21 10.73
N GLY A 222 -20.85 19.71 9.88
CA GLY A 222 -19.95 18.61 10.26
C GLY A 222 -19.15 18.05 9.10
N THR A 223 -18.53 16.90 9.31
CA THR A 223 -17.67 16.23 8.32
C THR A 223 -18.36 15.02 7.70
N ALA A 224 -17.96 14.68 6.49
CA ALA A 224 -18.24 13.40 5.86
C ALA A 224 -16.88 12.79 5.57
N THR A 225 -16.69 11.54 5.99
CA THR A 225 -15.42 10.81 5.86
C THR A 225 -15.62 9.59 5.00
N ASP A 226 -14.59 9.20 4.27
CA ASP A 226 -14.58 8.06 3.37
C ASP A 226 -13.16 7.48 3.38
N ALA A 227 -13.03 6.17 3.58
CA ALA A 227 -11.73 5.59 3.93
C ALA A 227 -10.73 5.68 2.77
N GLU A 228 -11.20 5.50 1.54
CA GLU A 228 -10.41 5.66 0.33
C GLU A 228 -10.01 7.11 0.08
N TYR A 229 -10.90 8.07 0.40
CA TYR A 229 -10.63 9.50 0.19
C TYR A 229 -9.77 10.12 1.29
N ASP A 230 -9.92 9.65 2.53
CA ASP A 230 -9.23 10.18 3.72
C ASP A 230 -7.92 9.44 4.05
N SER A 231 -7.58 8.39 3.28
CA SER A 231 -6.30 7.70 3.38
C SER A 231 -5.14 8.70 3.29
N PRO A 232 -4.08 8.56 4.10
CA PRO A 232 -2.90 9.42 4.02
C PRO A 232 -2.18 9.33 2.66
N PHE A 233 -2.45 8.28 1.89
CA PHE A 233 -1.99 8.07 0.52
C PHE A 233 -3.16 7.61 -0.34
N PRO A 234 -4.06 8.53 -0.76
CA PRO A 234 -5.28 8.17 -1.46
C PRO A 234 -4.93 7.52 -2.81
N LEU A 235 -5.54 6.36 -3.07
CA LEU A 235 -5.33 5.57 -4.28
C LEU A 235 -6.42 5.82 -5.33
N VAL A 236 -7.41 6.66 -5.01
CA VAL A 236 -8.51 7.10 -5.87
C VAL A 236 -8.49 8.60 -6.06
N THR A 237 -9.19 9.06 -7.09
CA THR A 237 -9.42 10.50 -7.27
C THR A 237 -10.46 10.96 -6.27
N VAL A 238 -10.08 11.86 -5.36
CA VAL A 238 -11.00 12.45 -4.39
C VAL A 238 -11.96 13.40 -5.12
N LEU A 239 -13.25 13.11 -5.05
CA LEU A 239 -14.33 13.96 -5.56
C LEU A 239 -15.18 14.49 -4.40
N PRO A 240 -15.86 15.64 -4.55
CA PRO A 240 -16.85 16.06 -3.58
C PRO A 240 -17.93 14.99 -3.44
N LEU A 241 -18.12 14.51 -2.22
CA LEU A 241 -19.15 13.53 -1.90
C LEU A 241 -20.54 14.02 -2.36
N GLY A 242 -21.32 13.08 -2.85
CA GLY A 242 -22.74 13.20 -3.12
C GLY A 242 -23.60 12.72 -1.95
N ILE A 243 -24.90 12.62 -2.21
CA ILE A 243 -25.86 12.03 -1.29
C ILE A 243 -26.75 11.02 -2.01
N ALA A 244 -27.13 9.98 -1.29
CA ALA A 244 -28.20 9.06 -1.64
C ALA A 244 -29.43 9.41 -0.80
N VAL A 245 -30.43 10.04 -1.42
CA VAL A 245 -31.66 10.49 -0.75
C VAL A 245 -32.60 9.30 -0.55
N THR A 246 -32.91 9.01 0.71
CA THR A 246 -33.71 7.86 1.16
C THR A 246 -35.13 8.22 1.59
N GLY A 247 -35.45 9.52 1.62
CA GLY A 247 -36.78 9.96 2.03
C GLY A 247 -36.93 11.47 2.06
N VAL A 248 -38.17 11.90 1.86
CA VAL A 248 -38.59 13.30 1.93
C VAL A 248 -39.93 13.41 2.65
N THR A 249 -40.09 14.47 3.42
CA THR A 249 -41.37 14.87 4.01
C THR A 249 -41.89 16.08 3.24
N ASN A 250 -42.95 15.87 2.47
CA ASN A 250 -43.60 16.89 1.62
C ASN A 250 -44.79 17.55 2.32
N THR A 251 -44.72 17.73 3.64
CA THR A 251 -45.73 18.51 4.38
C THR A 251 -45.55 19.99 4.00
N ASN A 252 -46.62 20.69 3.63
CA ASN A 252 -46.61 22.13 3.29
C ASN A 252 -45.75 22.56 2.09
N GLY A 253 -45.37 21.61 1.23
CA GLY A 253 -44.57 21.88 0.05
C GLY A 253 -44.03 20.61 -0.59
N THR A 254 -43.14 20.76 -1.58
CA THR A 254 -42.57 19.64 -2.33
C THR A 254 -41.05 19.74 -2.39
N TRP A 255 -40.37 18.66 -2.02
CA TRP A 255 -38.94 18.52 -2.25
C TRP A 255 -38.63 18.28 -3.71
N GLN A 256 -37.70 19.06 -4.24
CA GLN A 256 -37.21 18.96 -5.61
C GLN A 256 -35.69 18.85 -5.65
N TYR A 257 -35.18 18.22 -6.70
CA TYR A 257 -33.77 18.16 -7.03
C TYR A 257 -33.49 18.69 -8.43
N LYS A 258 -32.22 19.02 -8.68
CA LYS A 258 -31.72 19.43 -10.00
C LYS A 258 -30.32 18.87 -10.20
N VAL A 259 -30.14 18.15 -11.31
CA VAL A 259 -28.84 17.62 -11.73
C VAL A 259 -28.10 18.64 -12.59
N GLY A 260 -26.91 19.05 -12.16
CA GLY A 260 -26.10 20.09 -12.82
C GLY A 260 -26.92 21.32 -13.21
N THR A 261 -27.01 21.61 -14.51
CA THR A 261 -27.75 22.75 -15.07
C THR A 261 -29.18 22.41 -15.52
N GLY A 262 -29.65 21.18 -15.32
CA GLY A 262 -30.95 20.66 -15.78
C GLY A 262 -32.19 21.32 -15.13
N ALA A 263 -33.36 20.76 -15.40
CA ALA A 263 -34.61 21.25 -14.80
C ALA A 263 -34.78 20.78 -13.34
N TRP A 264 -35.57 21.52 -12.57
CA TRP A 264 -36.03 21.04 -11.27
C TRP A 264 -37.04 19.91 -11.44
N THR A 265 -36.90 18.86 -10.66
CA THR A 265 -37.74 17.65 -10.68
C THR A 265 -38.13 17.29 -9.26
N ASP A 266 -39.35 16.82 -9.04
CA ASP A 266 -39.80 16.35 -7.72
C ASP A 266 -38.99 15.12 -7.28
N ILE A 267 -38.57 15.09 -6.02
CA ILE A 267 -37.90 13.92 -5.45
C ILE A 267 -38.95 12.80 -5.31
N PRO A 268 -38.75 11.62 -5.93
CA PRO A 268 -39.73 10.53 -5.85
C PRO A 268 -39.96 10.08 -4.41
N THR A 269 -41.22 9.93 -4.01
CA THR A 269 -41.58 9.43 -2.66
C THR A 269 -41.30 7.93 -2.50
N ALA A 270 -41.21 7.18 -3.61
CA ALA A 270 -40.83 5.77 -3.64
C ALA A 270 -39.35 5.52 -3.32
N SER A 271 -38.54 6.57 -3.17
CA SER A 271 -37.13 6.50 -2.72
C SER A 271 -36.95 6.00 -1.28
N SER A 272 -38.04 5.51 -0.66
CA SER A 272 -38.14 5.00 0.70
C SER A 272 -38.36 3.47 0.76
N ALA A 273 -38.44 2.79 -0.40
CA ALA A 273 -38.74 1.35 -0.52
C ALA A 273 -37.54 0.50 -0.99
N GLY A 274 -36.32 0.90 -0.64
CA GLY A 274 -35.09 0.17 -0.97
C GLY A 274 -34.25 0.78 -2.09
N ALA A 275 -34.74 1.82 -2.77
CA ALA A 275 -34.00 2.57 -3.78
C ALA A 275 -33.80 4.03 -3.32
N ALA A 276 -32.61 4.60 -3.48
CA ALA A 276 -32.28 5.98 -3.12
C ALA A 276 -31.97 6.81 -4.37
N LEU A 277 -32.40 8.08 -4.38
CA LEU A 277 -32.04 9.03 -5.45
C LEU A 277 -30.61 9.52 -5.24
N LEU A 278 -29.73 9.31 -6.23
CA LEU A 278 -28.34 9.71 -6.17
C LEU A 278 -28.16 11.14 -6.67
N LEU A 279 -27.47 11.98 -5.91
CA LEU A 279 -27.15 13.36 -6.28
C LEU A 279 -25.67 13.63 -6.03
N ALA A 280 -24.96 14.12 -7.04
CA ALA A 280 -23.56 14.50 -6.92
C ALA A 280 -23.39 15.83 -6.16
N GLY A 281 -22.17 16.14 -5.69
CA GLY A 281 -21.89 17.36 -4.93
C GLY A 281 -22.34 18.68 -5.60
N SER A 282 -22.27 18.74 -6.94
CA SER A 282 -22.68 19.90 -7.74
C SER A 282 -24.19 20.01 -7.96
N ASP A 283 -24.94 18.94 -7.71
CA ASP A 283 -26.39 18.92 -7.81
C ASP A 283 -27.03 19.71 -6.67
N ARG A 284 -28.32 20.00 -6.82
CA ARG A 284 -29.04 20.86 -5.88
C ARG A 284 -30.31 20.22 -5.40
N VAL A 285 -30.67 20.54 -4.16
CA VAL A 285 -31.96 20.24 -3.55
C VAL A 285 -32.65 21.54 -3.14
N ARG A 286 -33.98 21.56 -3.22
CA ARG A 286 -34.79 22.66 -2.69
C ARG A 286 -36.11 22.14 -2.17
N PHE A 287 -36.66 22.83 -1.18
CA PHE A 287 -38.05 22.70 -0.81
C PHE A 287 -38.85 23.81 -1.47
N VAL A 288 -39.97 23.48 -2.13
CA VAL A 288 -40.89 24.42 -2.76
C VAL A 288 -42.15 24.51 -1.90
N PRO A 289 -42.37 25.61 -1.14
CA PRO A 289 -43.57 25.77 -0.31
C PRO A 289 -44.85 25.73 -1.15
N SER A 290 -45.93 25.12 -0.64
CA SER A 290 -47.22 25.04 -1.36
C SER A 290 -48.03 26.35 -1.35
N GLY A 291 -47.50 27.41 -0.73
CA GLY A 291 -48.12 28.72 -0.63
C GLY A 291 -47.99 29.34 0.77
N SER A 292 -48.67 30.47 0.96
CA SER A 292 -48.70 31.19 2.25
C SER A 292 -49.78 30.63 3.19
N GLY A 293 -49.55 30.75 4.50
CA GLY A 293 -50.61 30.57 5.50
C GLY A 293 -50.39 29.47 6.56
N PHE A 294 -49.25 28.77 6.56
CA PHE A 294 -48.91 27.86 7.65
C PHE A 294 -48.35 28.66 8.84
N THR A 295 -48.86 28.39 10.05
CA THR A 295 -48.56 29.19 11.26
C THR A 295 -47.36 28.67 12.06
N ASN A 296 -46.75 27.59 11.61
CA ASN A 296 -45.60 26.93 12.21
C ASN A 296 -44.41 26.93 11.23
N THR A 297 -43.18 26.98 11.77
CA THR A 297 -42.00 26.59 11.00
C THR A 297 -42.14 25.11 10.64
N ASP A 298 -42.35 24.82 9.36
CA ASP A 298 -42.21 23.46 8.87
C ASP A 298 -40.72 23.14 8.76
N THR A 299 -40.31 22.03 9.35
CA THR A 299 -38.91 21.57 9.30
C THR A 299 -38.64 20.65 8.14
N GLY A 300 -39.60 20.40 7.24
CA GLY A 300 -39.46 19.68 5.96
C GLY A 300 -38.32 18.66 5.94
N GLY A 301 -38.60 17.38 6.17
CA GLY A 301 -37.55 16.36 6.29
C GLY A 301 -36.91 15.98 4.95
N LEU A 302 -35.58 15.92 4.90
CA LEU A 302 -34.80 15.23 3.86
C LEU A 302 -33.89 14.22 4.57
N THR A 303 -34.08 12.93 4.32
CA THR A 303 -33.22 11.87 4.86
C THR A 303 -32.31 11.32 3.77
N PHE A 304 -31.03 11.13 4.08
CA PHE A 304 -30.03 10.70 3.12
C PHE A 304 -28.85 9.97 3.79
N LYS A 305 -28.08 9.26 2.96
CA LYS A 305 -26.71 8.83 3.26
C LYS A 305 -25.73 9.61 2.40
N ALA A 306 -24.47 9.71 2.80
CA ALA A 306 -23.44 10.21 1.89
C ALA A 306 -23.13 9.16 0.82
N TRP A 307 -22.63 9.61 -0.32
CA TRP A 307 -22.32 8.78 -1.49
C TRP A 307 -20.99 9.25 -2.09
N ASP A 308 -20.11 8.31 -2.36
CA ASP A 308 -18.73 8.47 -2.85
C ASP A 308 -18.63 8.56 -4.38
N LEU A 309 -19.74 8.32 -5.10
CA LEU A 309 -19.83 8.27 -6.55
C LEU A 309 -19.16 7.04 -7.19
N THR A 310 -18.80 6.02 -6.42
CA THR A 310 -18.08 4.84 -6.92
C THR A 310 -18.99 3.92 -7.73
N SER A 311 -20.29 3.89 -7.41
CA SER A 311 -21.32 3.19 -8.16
C SER A 311 -22.60 4.01 -8.31
N GLY A 312 -23.37 3.73 -9.37
CA GLY A 312 -24.59 4.48 -9.70
C GLY A 312 -24.34 5.74 -10.53
N THR A 313 -25.38 6.51 -10.78
CA THR A 313 -25.31 7.73 -11.61
C THR A 313 -26.21 8.81 -11.01
N ALA A 314 -25.69 10.05 -10.96
CA ALA A 314 -26.45 11.19 -10.46
C ALA A 314 -27.76 11.39 -11.25
N GLY A 315 -28.86 11.61 -10.53
CA GLY A 315 -30.22 11.69 -11.06
C GLY A 315 -30.93 10.35 -11.25
N ALA A 316 -30.24 9.22 -11.10
CA ALA A 316 -30.84 7.89 -11.11
C ALA A 316 -31.17 7.41 -9.69
N THR A 317 -31.90 6.28 -9.61
CA THR A 317 -32.15 5.57 -8.35
C THR A 317 -31.28 4.31 -8.29
N ALA A 318 -30.78 3.98 -7.10
CA ALA A 318 -29.95 2.80 -6.85
C ALA A 318 -30.30 2.18 -5.49
N ASP A 319 -30.06 0.88 -5.32
CA ASP A 319 -30.33 0.12 -4.10
C ASP A 319 -29.13 0.10 -3.13
#